data_AF-A0A3E1F1H2-F1
#
_entry.id   AF-A0A3E1F1H2-F1
#
_cell.length_a   1.000
_cell.length_b   1.000
_cell.length_c   1.000
_cell.angle_alpha   90.00
_cell.angle_beta   90.00
_cell.angle_gamma   90.00
#
_symmetry.space_group_name_H-M   'P 1'
#
loop_
_entity.id
_entity.type
_entity.pdbx_description
1 polymer ?
#
loop_
_entity_poly.entity_id
_entity_poly.type
_entity_poly.pdbx_seq_one_letter_code
_entity_poly.pdbx_strand_id
1 'polypeptide(L)'
;MPINEERKFKMKTIISIILLVALSASANAQHCEWDNTYAIILDVRDSLTNEIITDLDIILTDSTEKPYTSDWNLKNYTDYSIYQKTDTLKFGLNVNHGDSANTYTVPIAIDNYMLFVYGNNYPNFYKSGFFEGGNDKIKIQDKSGRYESITIDEFRIVHLCTNNQIWRNKKILKKASTTVKLKKRIAK
;
A
#
# COMPACT_ATOMS: atom_id res chain seq x y z
N MET A 1 45.68 47.76 20.30
CA MET A 1 45.61 46.29 20.39
C MET A 1 44.26 45.77 19.84
N PRO A 2 44.06 45.66 18.51
CA PRO A 2 42.79 45.18 17.93
C PRO A 2 42.84 43.72 17.40
N ILE A 3 44.04 43.12 17.28
CA ILE A 3 44.27 41.82 16.62
C ILE A 3 43.55 40.66 17.33
N ASN A 4 43.26 40.78 18.63
CA ASN A 4 42.70 39.70 19.44
C ASN A 4 41.17 39.60 19.32
N GLU A 5 40.46 40.70 19.04
CA GLU A 5 39.01 40.67 18.86
C GLU A 5 38.61 40.18 17.47
N GLU A 6 39.36 40.57 16.44
CA GLU A 6 39.11 40.12 15.07
C GLU A 6 39.31 38.60 14.91
N ARG A 7 40.30 38.02 15.60
CA ARG A 7 40.50 36.55 15.63
C ARG A 7 39.35 35.84 16.34
N LYS A 8 38.85 36.38 17.46
CA LYS A 8 37.71 35.80 18.19
C LYS A 8 36.43 35.86 17.35
N PHE A 9 36.21 36.95 16.61
CA PHE A 9 35.08 37.08 15.69
C PHE A 9 35.15 36.05 14.55
N LYS A 10 36.31 35.94 13.87
CA LYS A 10 36.52 34.93 12.81
C LYS A 10 36.33 33.50 13.29
N MET A 11 36.83 33.18 14.49
CA MET A 11 36.69 31.82 15.07
C MET A 11 35.23 31.49 15.41
N LYS A 12 34.46 32.44 15.94
CA LYS A 12 33.03 32.26 16.19
C LYS A 12 32.25 32.03 14.89
N THR A 13 32.54 32.80 13.84
CA THR A 13 31.90 32.63 12.53
C THR A 13 32.21 31.28 11.91
N ILE A 14 33.46 30.80 11.99
CA ILE A 14 33.85 29.48 11.49
C ILE A 14 33.11 28.37 12.26
N ILE A 15 33.03 28.47 13.59
CA ILE A 15 32.28 27.51 14.42
C ILE A 15 30.80 27.51 14.03
N SER A 16 30.17 28.68 13.85
CA SER A 16 28.77 28.79 13.44
C SER A 16 28.52 28.20 12.05
N ILE A 17 29.44 28.39 11.09
CA ILE A 17 29.34 27.78 9.75
C ILE A 17 29.46 26.27 9.84
N ILE A 18 30.43 25.74 10.60
CA ILE A 18 30.59 24.29 10.81
C ILE A 18 29.32 23.70 11.45
N LEU A 19 28.73 24.39 12.43
CA LEU A 19 27.48 23.97 13.05
C LEU A 19 26.31 23.95 12.04
N LEU A 20 26.21 24.98 11.18
CA LEU A 20 25.18 25.04 10.14
C LEU A 20 25.33 23.92 9.10
N VAL A 21 26.57 23.62 8.69
CA VAL A 21 26.88 22.55 7.74
C VAL A 21 26.61 21.17 8.35
N ALA A 22 26.94 20.97 9.63
CA ALA A 22 26.63 19.74 10.35
C ALA A 22 25.11 19.53 10.51
N LEU A 23 24.33 20.60 10.68
CA LEU A 23 22.87 20.55 10.77
C LEU A 23 22.18 20.35 9.41
N SER A 24 22.83 20.70 8.29
CA SER A 24 22.27 20.52 6.94
C SER A 24 22.61 19.16 6.31
N ALA A 25 23.62 18.45 6.82
CA ALA A 25 23.99 17.11 6.36
C ALA A 25 22.99 16.00 6.78
N SER A 26 22.03 16.27 7.65
CA SER A 26 21.00 15.30 8.08
C SER A 26 19.70 15.37 7.28
N ALA A 27 19.56 16.34 6.37
CA ALA A 27 18.38 16.47 5.50
C ALA A 27 18.54 15.68 4.19
N ASN A 28 18.91 14.39 4.29
CA ASN A 28 18.69 13.49 3.17
C ASN A 28 17.18 13.24 3.11
N ALA A 29 16.49 13.87 2.15
CA ALA A 29 15.19 13.41 1.74
C ALA A 29 15.36 11.94 1.29
N GLN A 30 15.00 11.00 2.17
CA GLN A 30 14.98 9.57 1.83
C GLN A 30 13.80 9.34 0.89
N HIS A 31 14.00 9.67 -0.38
CA HIS A 31 13.14 9.22 -1.46
C HIS A 31 13.30 7.70 -1.57
N CYS A 32 12.23 6.96 -1.37
CA CYS A 32 12.24 5.54 -1.68
C CYS A 32 11.59 5.30 -3.05
N GLU A 33 11.83 4.12 -3.62
CA GLU A 33 11.22 3.69 -4.89
C GLU A 33 9.68 3.69 -4.86
N TRP A 34 9.08 3.75 -3.66
CA TRP A 34 7.65 3.69 -3.41
C TRP A 34 7.09 5.00 -2.82
N ASP A 35 7.76 6.13 -3.04
CA ASP A 35 7.26 7.45 -2.64
C ASP A 35 5.82 7.65 -3.12
N ASN A 36 4.94 8.12 -2.22
CA ASN A 36 3.50 8.30 -2.48
C ASN A 36 2.77 7.04 -2.97
N THR A 37 3.32 5.86 -2.73
CA THR A 37 2.67 4.58 -3.04
C THR A 37 2.11 3.97 -1.78
N TYR A 38 0.85 3.56 -1.86
CA TYR A 38 0.11 2.98 -0.76
C TYR A 38 -0.42 1.61 -1.16
N ALA A 39 -0.80 0.81 -0.18
CA ALA A 39 -1.42 -0.48 -0.42
C ALA A 39 -2.57 -0.75 0.53
N ILE A 40 -3.55 -1.52 0.02
CA ILE A 40 -4.56 -2.19 0.83
C ILE A 40 -4.23 -3.67 0.79
N ILE A 41 -4.19 -4.32 1.95
CA ILE A 41 -3.78 -5.73 2.10
C ILE A 41 -4.88 -6.48 2.83
N LEU A 42 -5.37 -7.58 2.25
CA LEU A 42 -6.41 -8.43 2.84
C LEU A 42 -5.88 -9.85 3.06
N ASP A 43 -6.16 -10.39 4.24
CA ASP A 43 -5.97 -11.81 4.61
C ASP A 43 -7.35 -12.48 4.64
N VAL A 44 -7.75 -13.10 3.52
CA VAL A 44 -9.09 -13.67 3.38
C VAL A 44 -9.06 -15.16 3.67
N ARG A 45 -9.78 -15.58 4.71
CA ARG A 45 -9.76 -16.94 5.24
C ARG A 45 -11.14 -17.56 5.35
N ASP A 46 -11.16 -18.88 5.29
CA ASP A 46 -12.33 -19.67 5.64
C ASP A 46 -12.65 -19.48 7.14
N SER A 47 -13.90 -19.16 7.45
CA SER A 47 -14.35 -18.91 8.82
C SER A 47 -14.24 -20.12 9.75
N LEU A 48 -14.29 -21.34 9.20
CA LEU A 48 -14.24 -22.60 9.95
C LEU A 48 -12.83 -23.18 9.96
N THR A 49 -12.18 -23.32 8.80
CA THR A 49 -10.86 -23.97 8.70
C THR A 49 -9.70 -23.00 8.91
N ASN A 50 -9.96 -21.68 8.82
CA ASN A 50 -8.94 -20.64 8.86
C ASN A 50 -7.89 -20.76 7.73
N GLU A 51 -8.17 -21.57 6.70
CA GLU A 51 -7.37 -21.69 5.49
C GLU A 51 -7.54 -20.46 4.60
N ILE A 52 -6.50 -20.12 3.84
CA ILE A 52 -6.53 -19.00 2.89
C ILE A 52 -7.46 -19.37 1.73
N ILE A 53 -8.30 -18.41 1.31
CA ILE A 53 -9.21 -18.60 0.18
C ILE A 53 -8.61 -17.96 -1.07
N THR A 54 -8.33 -18.77 -2.09
CA THR A 54 -7.88 -18.32 -3.41
C THR A 54 -9.05 -18.09 -4.37
N ASP A 55 -8.76 -17.42 -5.49
CA ASP A 55 -9.69 -17.22 -6.63
C ASP A 55 -10.92 -16.35 -6.31
N LEU A 56 -10.75 -15.37 -5.43
CA LEU A 56 -11.78 -14.37 -5.13
C LEU A 56 -11.70 -13.17 -6.09
N ASP A 57 -12.86 -12.64 -6.46
CA ASP A 57 -12.99 -11.32 -7.09
C ASP A 57 -13.13 -10.28 -5.98
N ILE A 58 -12.05 -9.53 -5.75
CA ILE A 58 -12.00 -8.50 -4.71
C ILE A 58 -11.85 -7.14 -5.38
N ILE A 59 -12.79 -6.24 -5.09
CA ILE A 59 -12.97 -4.97 -5.80
C ILE A 59 -13.15 -3.84 -4.80
N LEU A 60 -12.44 -2.72 -5.00
CA LEU A 60 -12.72 -1.48 -4.28
C LEU A 60 -13.96 -0.80 -4.88
N THR A 61 -14.90 -0.41 -4.02
CA THR A 61 -16.17 0.21 -4.39
C THR A 61 -16.38 1.50 -3.61
N ASP A 62 -17.23 2.39 -4.11
CA ASP A 62 -17.70 3.54 -3.35
C ASP A 62 -18.72 3.14 -2.26
N SER A 63 -19.27 4.13 -1.56
CA SER A 63 -20.27 3.96 -0.49
C SER A 63 -21.56 3.28 -0.91
N THR A 64 -21.88 3.35 -2.20
CA THR A 64 -23.04 2.71 -2.82
C THR A 64 -22.74 1.32 -3.38
N GLU A 65 -21.55 0.79 -3.10
CA GLU A 65 -21.05 -0.50 -3.61
C GLU A 65 -20.84 -0.54 -5.12
N LYS A 66 -20.78 0.63 -5.76
CA LYS A 66 -20.41 0.74 -7.16
C LYS A 66 -18.90 0.58 -7.30
N PRO A 67 -18.39 -0.30 -8.18
CA PRO A 67 -16.96 -0.44 -8.42
C PRO A 67 -16.32 0.89 -8.78
N TYR A 68 -15.20 1.21 -8.14
CA TYR A 68 -14.39 2.35 -8.54
C TYR A 68 -13.81 2.10 -9.92
N THR A 69 -14.10 3.00 -10.85
CA THR A 69 -13.54 2.99 -12.20
C THR A 69 -12.45 4.06 -12.35
N SER A 70 -11.37 3.76 -13.07
CA SER A 70 -10.32 4.72 -13.43
C SER A 70 -10.13 4.78 -14.94
N ASP A 71 -10.82 5.73 -15.58
CA ASP A 71 -10.66 6.04 -17.00
C ASP A 71 -9.23 6.45 -17.36
N TRP A 72 -8.52 7.05 -16.41
CA TRP A 72 -7.13 7.46 -16.59
C TRP A 72 -6.19 6.24 -16.66
N ASN A 73 -6.40 5.20 -15.84
CA ASN A 73 -5.66 3.93 -15.95
C ASN A 73 -5.86 3.30 -17.34
N LEU A 74 -7.12 3.21 -17.79
CA LEU A 74 -7.46 2.62 -19.10
C LEU A 74 -6.81 3.38 -20.28
N LYS A 75 -6.64 4.71 -20.14
CA LYS A 75 -6.08 5.57 -21.19
C LYS A 75 -4.55 5.69 -21.19
N ASN A 76 -3.89 5.54 -20.03
CA ASN A 76 -2.48 5.94 -19.87
C ASN A 76 -1.50 4.82 -19.54
N TYR A 77 -1.95 3.61 -19.19
CA TYR A 77 -1.05 2.48 -18.89
C TYR A 77 -1.15 1.37 -19.94
N THR A 78 0.01 0.96 -20.45
CA THR A 78 0.19 -0.15 -21.41
C THR A 78 0.78 -1.38 -20.72
N ASP A 79 0.59 -2.54 -21.35
CA ASP A 79 0.72 -3.97 -20.98
C ASP A 79 1.76 -4.51 -19.96
N TYR A 80 2.44 -3.69 -19.18
CA TYR A 80 3.55 -4.14 -18.32
C TYR A 80 3.16 -4.61 -16.91
N SER A 81 1.93 -4.37 -16.47
CA SER A 81 1.42 -4.83 -15.17
C SER A 81 0.10 -5.56 -15.32
N ILE A 82 0.02 -6.75 -14.73
CA ILE A 82 -1.17 -7.62 -14.71
C ILE A 82 -2.41 -6.95 -14.08
N TYR A 83 -2.25 -5.76 -13.49
CA TYR A 83 -3.29 -5.00 -12.79
C TYR A 83 -3.76 -3.72 -13.52
N GLN A 84 -3.27 -3.46 -14.74
CA GLN A 84 -3.47 -2.16 -15.42
C GLN A 84 -4.54 -2.14 -16.52
N LYS A 85 -5.09 -3.30 -16.95
CA LYS A 85 -6.18 -3.38 -17.95
C LYS A 85 -7.56 -3.66 -17.35
N THR A 86 -7.81 -3.17 -16.15
CA THR A 86 -9.16 -3.14 -15.59
C THR A 86 -9.55 -1.69 -15.36
N ASP A 87 -10.74 -1.32 -15.82
CA ASP A 87 -11.37 -0.08 -15.40
C ASP A 87 -11.59 -0.08 -13.88
N THR A 88 -11.92 -1.26 -13.33
CA THR A 88 -12.18 -1.49 -11.91
C THR A 88 -10.93 -1.67 -11.05
N LEU A 89 -10.95 -1.12 -9.84
CA LEU A 89 -9.90 -1.33 -8.84
C LEU A 89 -9.93 -2.75 -8.25
N LYS A 90 -9.16 -3.68 -8.85
CA LYS A 90 -9.10 -5.08 -8.42
C LYS A 90 -7.83 -5.42 -7.66
N PHE A 91 -7.97 -6.23 -6.61
CA PHE A 91 -6.84 -6.73 -5.85
C PHE A 91 -6.17 -7.87 -6.61
N GLY A 92 -4.83 -7.89 -6.60
CA GLY A 92 -4.06 -9.03 -7.04
C GLY A 92 -3.94 -10.07 -5.93
N LEU A 93 -4.30 -11.32 -6.22
CA LEU A 93 -3.82 -12.44 -5.41
C LEU A 93 -2.35 -12.66 -5.76
N ASN A 94 -1.49 -12.70 -4.75
CA ASN A 94 -0.07 -12.94 -4.96
C ASN A 94 0.33 -14.36 -4.58
N VAL A 95 1.37 -14.80 -5.29
CA VAL A 95 1.90 -16.15 -5.47
C VAL A 95 1.70 -17.11 -4.28
N ASN A 96 1.18 -18.31 -4.57
CA ASN A 96 1.00 -19.39 -3.60
C ASN A 96 2.31 -19.73 -2.88
N HIS A 97 2.20 -20.17 -1.63
CA HIS A 97 3.31 -20.71 -0.82
C HIS A 97 4.14 -21.73 -1.63
N GLY A 98 5.31 -21.32 -2.13
CA GLY A 98 6.18 -22.18 -2.94
C GLY A 98 7.19 -21.41 -3.78
N ASP A 99 6.80 -20.25 -4.31
CA ASP A 99 7.70 -19.39 -5.09
C ASP A 99 8.48 -18.44 -4.16
N SER A 100 9.80 -18.39 -4.33
CA SER A 100 10.63 -17.53 -3.50
C SER A 100 10.23 -16.06 -3.73
N ALA A 101 9.86 -15.33 -2.69
CA ALA A 101 9.63 -13.87 -2.75
C ALA A 101 10.89 -13.05 -3.16
N ASN A 102 12.00 -13.73 -3.48
CA ASN A 102 13.25 -13.14 -3.93
C ASN A 102 13.31 -12.86 -5.43
N THR A 103 12.38 -13.39 -6.25
CA THR A 103 12.36 -13.17 -7.71
C THR A 103 11.61 -11.92 -8.14
N TYR A 104 10.86 -11.29 -7.24
CA TYR A 104 10.04 -10.12 -7.57
C TYR A 104 10.63 -8.85 -6.94
N THR A 105 10.87 -7.85 -7.79
CA THR A 105 11.22 -6.48 -7.38
C THR A 105 10.04 -5.72 -6.78
N VAL A 106 8.83 -6.25 -6.93
CA VAL A 106 7.58 -5.65 -6.46
C VAL A 106 7.22 -6.20 -5.08
N PRO A 107 6.71 -5.38 -4.15
CA PRO A 107 6.25 -5.78 -2.83
C PRO A 107 5.06 -6.74 -2.89
N ILE A 108 5.35 -8.03 -2.97
CA ILE A 108 4.34 -9.09 -3.05
C ILE A 108 4.02 -9.60 -1.64
N ALA A 109 2.80 -9.38 -1.18
CA ALA A 109 2.28 -10.00 0.04
C ALA A 109 1.91 -11.48 -0.24
N ILE A 110 2.73 -12.41 0.22
CA ILE A 110 2.49 -13.86 0.11
C ILE A 110 1.20 -14.21 0.87
N ASP A 111 0.35 -15.06 0.30
CA ASP A 111 -0.91 -15.53 0.91
C ASP A 111 -1.93 -14.40 1.23
N ASN A 112 -1.77 -13.25 0.57
CA ASN A 112 -2.62 -12.09 0.76
C ASN A 112 -3.08 -11.52 -0.57
N TYR A 113 -4.25 -10.88 -0.55
CA TYR A 113 -4.69 -10.03 -1.64
C TYR A 113 -4.14 -8.63 -1.41
N MET A 114 -3.54 -8.03 -2.43
CA MET A 114 -2.93 -6.70 -2.34
C MET A 114 -3.39 -5.83 -3.51
N LEU A 115 -3.81 -4.61 -3.18
CA LEU A 115 -4.08 -3.56 -4.16
C LEU A 115 -3.06 -2.44 -3.97
N PHE A 116 -2.30 -2.13 -5.01
CA PHE A 116 -1.47 -0.93 -5.05
C PHE A 116 -2.34 0.27 -5.39
N VAL A 117 -2.17 1.34 -4.62
CA VAL A 117 -2.93 2.56 -4.78
C VAL A 117 -1.95 3.71 -4.93
N TYR A 118 -1.94 4.29 -6.13
CA TYR A 118 -1.16 5.47 -6.47
C TYR A 118 -2.09 6.68 -6.51
N GLY A 119 -1.77 7.75 -5.78
CA GLY A 119 -2.67 8.90 -5.66
C GLY A 119 -3.08 9.48 -7.02
N ASN A 120 -2.15 9.51 -7.98
CA ASN A 120 -2.39 10.00 -9.35
C ASN A 120 -3.34 9.11 -10.16
N ASN A 121 -3.40 7.81 -9.86
CA ASN A 121 -4.23 6.87 -10.61
C ASN A 121 -5.69 6.87 -10.13
N TYR A 122 -5.93 7.39 -8.92
CA TYR A 122 -7.20 7.28 -8.21
C TYR A 122 -7.57 8.59 -7.47
N PRO A 123 -7.73 9.74 -8.17
CA PRO A 123 -7.90 11.06 -7.55
C PRO A 123 -9.18 11.22 -6.74
N ASN A 124 -10.22 10.41 -7.02
CA ASN A 124 -11.45 10.43 -6.22
C ASN A 124 -11.27 9.72 -4.87
N PHE A 125 -10.34 8.76 -4.80
CA PHE A 125 -9.98 8.01 -3.61
C PHE A 125 -8.83 8.70 -2.85
N TYR A 126 -7.98 9.44 -3.56
CA TYR A 126 -6.87 10.24 -3.02
C TYR A 126 -7.22 11.73 -2.98
N LYS A 127 -7.63 12.22 -1.80
CA LYS A 127 -8.02 13.63 -1.59
C LYS A 127 -6.99 14.32 -0.71
N SER A 128 -6.71 15.59 -0.99
CA SER A 128 -5.87 16.45 -0.13
C SER A 128 -4.45 15.91 0.14
N GLY A 129 -3.89 15.07 -0.74
CA GLY A 129 -2.56 14.49 -0.54
C GLY A 129 -2.53 13.22 0.31
N PHE A 130 -3.69 12.66 0.68
CA PHE A 130 -3.79 11.42 1.43
C PHE A 130 -4.93 10.53 0.90
N PHE A 131 -4.83 9.23 1.16
CA PHE A 131 -6.01 8.38 1.04
C PHE A 131 -6.87 8.59 2.27
N GLU A 132 -7.94 9.37 2.12
CA GLU A 132 -8.86 9.67 3.22
C GLU A 132 -9.76 8.48 3.57
N GLY A 133 -9.70 7.38 2.79
CA GLY A 133 -10.42 6.14 3.07
C GLY A 133 -11.87 6.43 3.43
N GLY A 134 -12.58 7.09 2.50
CA GLY A 134 -13.91 7.62 2.73
C GLY A 134 -14.91 6.51 3.04
N ASN A 135 -16.20 6.73 2.79
CA ASN A 135 -17.23 5.70 2.89
C ASN A 135 -17.06 4.52 1.89
N ASP A 136 -15.86 4.32 1.38
CA ASP A 136 -15.44 3.30 0.43
C ASP A 136 -15.54 1.93 1.07
N LYS A 137 -15.76 0.94 0.23
CA LYS A 137 -15.99 -0.43 0.65
C LYS A 137 -15.16 -1.37 -0.22
N ILE A 138 -14.94 -2.58 0.27
CA ILE A 138 -14.33 -3.66 -0.48
C ILE A 138 -15.36 -4.76 -0.63
N LYS A 139 -15.71 -5.04 -1.88
CA LYS A 139 -16.59 -6.14 -2.25
C LYS A 139 -15.75 -7.38 -2.50
N ILE A 140 -16.10 -8.48 -1.83
CA ILE A 140 -15.42 -9.77 -1.93
C ILE A 140 -16.42 -10.79 -2.44
N GLN A 141 -16.12 -11.39 -3.60
CA GLN A 141 -17.00 -12.35 -4.26
C GLN A 141 -16.24 -13.60 -4.65
N ASP A 142 -16.85 -14.76 -4.46
CA ASP A 142 -16.35 -16.01 -5.01
C ASP A 142 -17.09 -16.32 -6.31
N LYS A 143 -16.39 -16.28 -7.44
CA LYS A 143 -16.96 -16.56 -8.77
C LYS A 143 -17.51 -17.99 -8.88
N SER A 144 -16.94 -18.92 -8.13
CA SER A 144 -17.39 -20.31 -8.09
C SER A 144 -18.59 -20.54 -7.14
N GLY A 145 -18.95 -19.54 -6.33
CA GLY A 145 -20.07 -19.61 -5.41
C GLY A 145 -19.86 -20.53 -4.20
N ARG A 146 -18.63 -20.96 -3.89
CA ARG A 146 -18.33 -21.77 -2.69
C ARG A 146 -18.52 -20.94 -1.41
N TYR A 147 -18.27 -19.64 -1.48
CA TYR A 147 -18.35 -18.71 -0.35
C TYR A 147 -19.46 -17.66 -0.50
N GLU A 148 -19.95 -17.16 0.64
CA GLU A 148 -20.82 -16.00 0.70
C GLU A 148 -20.06 -14.76 0.21
N SER A 149 -20.76 -13.91 -0.56
CA SER A 149 -20.23 -12.61 -0.95
C SER A 149 -20.48 -11.62 0.16
N ILE A 150 -19.47 -10.81 0.48
CA ILE A 150 -19.58 -9.80 1.52
C ILE A 150 -19.03 -8.47 1.02
N THR A 151 -19.38 -7.42 1.74
CA THR A 151 -18.83 -6.08 1.58
C THR A 151 -18.30 -5.64 2.94
N ILE A 152 -17.08 -5.12 2.99
CA ILE A 152 -16.47 -4.55 4.20
C ILE A 152 -16.20 -3.07 3.98
N ASP A 153 -16.35 -2.27 5.03
CA ASP A 153 -16.05 -0.83 5.08
C ASP A 153 -14.78 -0.53 5.91
N GLU A 154 -14.45 -1.40 6.86
CA GLU A 154 -13.23 -1.27 7.66
C GLU A 154 -12.02 -1.97 7.01
N PHE A 155 -11.08 -1.17 6.48
CA PHE A 155 -9.79 -1.67 6.00
C PHE A 155 -8.64 -0.69 6.24
N ARG A 156 -7.41 -1.19 6.17
CA ARG A 156 -6.20 -0.39 6.39
C ARG A 156 -5.52 -0.03 5.08
N ILE A 157 -5.09 1.22 5.00
CA ILE A 157 -4.23 1.72 3.94
C ILE A 157 -2.84 1.91 4.54
N VAL A 158 -1.83 1.30 3.93
CA VAL A 158 -0.45 1.35 4.43
C VAL A 158 0.45 2.04 3.41
N HIS A 159 1.32 2.92 3.90
CA HIS A 159 2.36 3.51 3.07
C HIS A 159 3.43 2.46 2.77
N LEU A 160 3.92 2.41 1.53
CA LEU A 160 4.99 1.48 1.15
C LEU A 160 6.39 2.07 1.34
N CYS A 161 6.50 3.40 1.37
CA CYS A 161 7.74 4.05 1.79
C CYS A 161 7.88 3.98 3.31
N THR A 162 8.50 2.91 3.79
CA THR A 162 8.75 2.70 5.21
C THR A 162 10.12 2.06 5.38
N ASN A 163 10.77 2.38 6.50
CA ASN A 163 12.06 1.79 6.88
C ASN A 163 12.01 0.26 7.04
N ASN A 164 10.80 -0.31 7.19
CA ASN A 164 10.58 -1.74 7.29
C ASN A 164 9.78 -2.26 6.08
N GLN A 165 10.35 -3.22 5.35
CA GLN A 165 9.65 -3.88 4.24
C GLN A 165 8.50 -4.75 4.77
N ILE A 166 7.26 -4.35 4.45
CA ILE A 166 6.03 -4.98 4.97
C ILE A 166 5.94 -6.45 4.51
N TRP A 167 6.21 -6.71 3.24
CA TRP A 167 6.06 -8.02 2.59
C TRP A 167 7.10 -9.06 2.99
N ARG A 168 8.26 -8.65 3.54
CA ARG A 168 9.32 -9.57 3.97
C ARG A 168 9.17 -10.05 5.41
N ASN A 169 8.27 -9.45 6.19
CA ASN A 169 8.11 -9.75 7.61
C ASN A 169 6.66 -10.12 7.92
N LYS A 170 6.41 -11.42 8.18
CA LYS A 170 5.06 -11.94 8.51
C LYS A 170 4.37 -11.20 9.65
N LYS A 171 5.11 -10.74 10.67
CA LYS A 171 4.55 -10.01 11.82
C LYS A 171 4.12 -8.59 11.41
N ILE A 172 4.88 -7.93 10.54
CA ILE A 172 4.55 -6.61 10.03
C ILE A 172 3.39 -6.72 9.04
N LEU A 173 3.45 -7.69 8.12
CA LEU A 173 2.38 -7.98 7.18
C LEU A 173 1.04 -8.23 7.89
N LYS A 174 1.02 -9.08 8.94
CA LYS A 174 -0.18 -9.33 9.75
C LYS A 174 -0.74 -8.07 10.42
N LYS A 175 0.12 -7.12 10.81
CA LYS A 175 -0.31 -5.83 11.37
C LYS A 175 -0.83 -4.87 10.28
N ALA A 176 -0.30 -4.98 9.07
CA ALA A 176 -0.68 -4.16 7.92
C ALA A 176 -1.98 -4.65 7.25
N SER A 177 -2.26 -5.95 7.31
CA SER A 177 -3.42 -6.57 6.67
C SER A 177 -4.71 -6.43 7.48
N THR A 178 -5.84 -6.34 6.76
CA THR A 178 -7.18 -6.57 7.31
C THR A 178 -7.55 -8.04 7.12
N THR A 179 -7.86 -8.75 8.22
CA THR A 179 -8.32 -10.14 8.15
C THR A 179 -9.83 -10.20 7.90
N VAL A 180 -10.22 -10.99 6.91
CA VAL A 180 -11.62 -11.21 6.53
C VAL A 180 -11.93 -12.70 6.60
N LYS A 181 -13.03 -13.07 7.26
CA LYS A 181 -13.47 -14.46 7.37
C LYS A 181 -14.74 -14.68 6.55
N LEU A 182 -14.67 -15.56 5.54
CA LEU A 182 -15.82 -15.92 4.71
C LEU A 182 -16.47 -17.21 5.17
N LYS A 183 -17.79 -17.27 5.07
CA LYS A 183 -18.58 -18.48 5.32
C LYS A 183 -18.78 -19.24 4.02
N LYS A 184 -18.65 -20.57 4.05
CA LYS A 184 -19.06 -21.42 2.94
C LYS A 184 -20.58 -21.35 2.78
N ARG A 185 -21.05 -21.33 1.53
CA ARG A 185 -22.48 -21.47 1.26
C ARG A 185 -22.90 -22.90 1.59
N ILE A 186 -23.98 -23.05 2.34
CA ILE A 186 -24.62 -24.35 2.52
C ILE A 186 -25.39 -24.63 1.23
N ALA A 187 -25.07 -25.74 0.56
CA ALA A 187 -25.85 -26.20 -0.58
C ALA A 187 -27.30 -26.41 -0.13
N LYS A 188 -28.24 -25.72 -0.80
CA LYS A 188 -29.67 -25.95 -0.62
C LYS A 188 -30.09 -27.22 -1.35
#